data_AF-A0A531JPC8-F1
#
_entry.id   AF-A0A531JPC8-F1
#
_cell.length_a   1.000
_cell.length_b   1.000
_cell.length_c   1.000
_cell.angle_alpha   90.00
_cell.angle_beta   90.00
_cell.angle_gamma   90.00
#
_symmetry.space_group_name_H-M   'P 1'
#
loop_
_entity.id
_entity.type
_entity.pdbx_description
1 polymer ?
#
loop_
_entity_poly.entity_id
_entity_poly.type
_entity_poly.pdbx_seq_one_letter_code
_entity_poly.pdbx_strand_id
1 'polypeptide(L)'
;AEGNALFAEELVAMLVDDALLRQAPDSWVAASDLVELPVPATINALLTARLEGLPPIERAILTAAAVEGSVFHRSAVSELACPVLDTFEDGLLALVRRDLIRPEAPLFAGEKAYRFRHV
;
A
#
# COMPACT_ATOMS: atom_id res chain seq x y z
N ALA A 1 9.78 22.63 -1.43
CA ALA A 1 9.83 22.05 -0.06
C ALA A 1 8.83 20.90 0.14
N GLU A 2 8.36 20.25 -0.95
CA GLU A 2 7.32 19.21 -0.92
C GLU A 2 7.83 17.83 -0.48
N GLY A 3 9.14 17.65 -0.32
CA GLY A 3 9.73 16.35 0.06
C GLY A 3 9.59 15.99 1.54
N ASN A 4 9.49 16.96 2.46
CA ASN A 4 9.48 16.67 3.90
C ASN A 4 8.12 16.13 4.38
N ALA A 5 7.01 16.66 3.84
CA ALA A 5 5.67 16.22 4.22
C ALA A 5 5.38 14.79 3.75
N LEU A 6 5.64 14.51 2.47
CA LEU A 6 5.45 13.17 1.90
C LEU A 6 6.35 12.14 2.60
N PHE A 7 7.62 12.46 2.82
CA PHE A 7 8.53 11.55 3.51
C PHE A 7 8.04 11.22 4.93
N ALA A 8 7.56 12.21 5.68
CA ALA A 8 7.01 12.00 7.01
C ALA A 8 5.75 11.11 7.00
N GLU A 9 4.84 11.33 6.05
CA GLU A 9 3.65 10.49 5.88
C GLU A 9 4.01 9.04 5.60
N GLU A 10 4.90 8.82 4.62
CA GLU A 10 5.28 7.47 4.22
C GLU A 10 6.12 6.77 5.30
N LEU A 11 6.94 7.51 6.06
CA LEU A 11 7.65 6.98 7.23
C LEU A 11 6.69 6.51 8.32
N VAL A 12 5.67 7.30 8.65
CA VAL A 12 4.64 6.87 9.59
C VAL A 12 3.91 5.64 9.05
N ALA A 13 3.55 5.62 7.77
CA ALA A 13 2.89 4.48 7.15
C ALA A 13 3.73 3.20 7.25
N MET A 14 5.05 3.28 6.97
CA MET A 14 5.99 2.17 7.12
C MET A 14 6.03 1.65 8.57
N LEU A 15 6.11 2.55 9.57
CA LEU A 15 6.15 2.14 10.98
C LEU A 15 4.84 1.46 11.43
N VAL A 16 3.71 1.86 10.86
CA VAL A 16 2.42 1.21 11.09
C VAL A 16 2.39 -0.16 10.39
N ASP A 17 2.86 -0.23 9.15
CA ASP A 17 2.95 -1.47 8.36
C ASP A 17 3.78 -2.54 9.06
N ASP A 18 4.90 -2.15 9.68
CA ASP A 18 5.81 -3.01 10.43
C ASP A 18 5.34 -3.28 11.88
N ALA A 19 4.16 -2.75 12.25
CA ALA A 19 3.58 -2.82 13.60
C ALA A 19 4.47 -2.25 14.72
N LEU A 20 5.42 -1.37 14.36
CA LEU A 20 6.32 -0.63 15.26
C LEU A 20 5.64 0.61 15.85
N LEU A 21 4.62 1.12 15.16
CA LEU A 21 3.77 2.21 15.62
C LEU A 21 2.30 1.77 15.54
N ARG A 22 1.53 2.03 16.61
CA ARG A 22 0.09 1.73 16.64
C ARG A 22 -0.71 2.97 17.01
N GLN A 23 -1.84 3.16 16.34
CA GLN A 23 -2.79 4.21 16.68
C GLN A 23 -3.68 3.72 17.83
N ALA A 24 -3.60 4.40 18.98
CA ALA A 24 -4.58 4.31 20.06
C ALA A 24 -5.65 5.41 19.88
N PRO A 25 -6.78 5.36 20.59
CA PRO A 25 -7.92 6.27 20.37
C PRO A 25 -7.54 7.76 20.33
N ASP A 26 -6.61 8.19 21.20
CA ASP A 26 -6.21 9.60 21.32
C ASP A 26 -4.68 9.82 21.17
N SER A 27 -3.91 8.78 20.84
CA SER A 27 -2.45 8.87 20.81
C SER A 27 -1.80 7.82 19.92
N TRP A 28 -0.55 8.07 19.52
CA TRP A 28 0.28 7.06 18.88
C TRP A 28 1.19 6.40 19.92
N VAL A 29 1.29 5.07 19.87
CA VAL A 29 2.07 4.27 20.80
C VAL A 29 3.12 3.49 20.04
N ALA A 30 4.39 3.66 20.42
CA ALA A 30 5.47 2.84 19.93
C ALA A 30 5.33 1.42 20.50
N ALA A 31 5.36 0.41 19.64
CA ALA A 31 5.25 -1.00 20.04
C ALA A 31 6.58 -1.57 20.54
N SER A 32 7.69 -0.90 20.25
CA SER A 32 9.05 -1.26 20.63
C SER A 32 9.91 0.00 20.77
N ASP A 33 11.17 -0.17 21.18
CA ASP A 33 12.14 0.91 21.13
C ASP A 33 12.37 1.33 19.66
N LEU A 34 12.12 2.60 19.35
CA LEU A 34 12.25 3.17 18.00
C LEU A 34 13.67 3.75 17.77
N VAL A 35 14.57 3.65 18.76
CA VAL A 35 15.92 4.24 18.70
C VAL A 35 16.81 3.58 17.65
N GLU A 36 16.59 2.31 17.31
CA GLU A 36 17.35 1.58 16.26
C GLU A 36 16.57 1.41 14.95
N LEU A 37 15.60 2.28 14.65
CA LEU A 37 14.91 2.20 13.37
C LEU A 37 15.86 2.57 12.22
N PRO A 38 16.01 1.71 11.20
CA PRO A 38 16.68 2.11 9.97
C PRO A 38 15.78 3.09 9.23
N VAL A 39 15.95 4.39 9.49
CA VAL A 39 15.25 5.44 8.74
C VAL A 39 15.84 5.48 7.33
N PRO A 40 15.05 5.20 6.28
CA PRO A 40 15.56 5.21 4.91
C PRO A 40 16.05 6.61 4.53
N ALA A 41 17.19 6.70 3.85
CA ALA A 41 17.79 7.99 3.51
C ALA A 41 17.04 8.78 2.41
N THR A 42 16.09 8.14 1.71
CA THR A 42 15.33 8.74 0.60
C THR A 42 13.91 8.21 0.54
N ILE A 43 13.01 8.97 -0.09
CA ILE A 43 11.62 8.54 -0.34
C ILE A 43 11.56 7.25 -1.18
N ASN A 44 12.44 7.10 -2.17
CA ASN A 44 12.47 5.90 -3.00
C ASN A 44 12.90 4.67 -2.19
N ALA A 45 13.92 4.80 -1.35
CA ALA A 45 14.34 3.71 -0.47
C ALA A 45 13.22 3.31 0.51
N LEU A 46 12.46 4.29 0.97
CA LEU A 46 11.33 4.07 1.86
C LEU A 46 10.17 3.36 1.15
N LEU A 47 9.75 3.84 -0.02
CA LEU A 47 8.71 3.20 -0.82
C LEU A 47 9.10 1.78 -1.21
N THR A 48 10.35 1.54 -1.60
CA THR A 48 10.86 0.20 -1.88
C THR A 48 10.76 -0.70 -0.66
N ALA A 49 11.20 -0.26 0.52
CA ALA A 49 11.12 -1.04 1.75
C ALA A 49 9.66 -1.43 2.09
N ARG A 50 8.72 -0.49 1.93
CA ARG A 50 7.28 -0.77 2.12
C ARG A 50 6.76 -1.84 1.15
N LEU A 51 7.15 -1.77 -0.12
CA LEU A 51 6.75 -2.76 -1.14
C LEU A 51 7.38 -4.14 -0.89
N GLU A 52 8.63 -4.20 -0.43
CA GLU A 52 9.33 -5.44 -0.07
C GLU A 52 8.71 -6.13 1.15
N GLY A 53 8.24 -5.34 2.13
CA GLY A 53 7.54 -5.82 3.33
C GLY A 53 6.14 -6.38 3.09
N LEU A 54 5.59 -6.28 1.87
CA LEU A 54 4.23 -6.72 1.59
C LEU A 54 4.07 -8.25 1.62
N PRO A 55 2.94 -8.74 2.17
CA PRO A 55 2.53 -10.12 2.00
C PRO A 55 2.49 -10.55 0.52
N PRO A 56 2.76 -11.83 0.20
CA PRO A 56 2.84 -12.30 -1.18
C PRO A 56 1.60 -12.00 -2.03
N ILE A 57 0.40 -12.08 -1.44
CA ILE A 57 -0.85 -11.79 -2.12
C ILE A 57 -0.98 -10.31 -2.51
N GLU A 58 -0.65 -9.39 -1.60
CA GLU A 58 -0.68 -7.95 -1.84
C GLU A 58 0.32 -7.56 -2.95
N ARG A 59 1.53 -8.12 -2.90
CA ARG A 59 2.54 -7.90 -3.95
C ARG A 59 2.10 -8.44 -5.32
N ALA A 60 1.47 -9.62 -5.35
CA ALA A 60 0.96 -10.20 -6.59
C ALA A 60 -0.14 -9.32 -7.21
N ILE A 61 -1.04 -8.78 -6.40
CA ILE A 61 -2.09 -7.84 -6.83
C ILE A 61 -1.47 -6.58 -7.44
N LEU A 62 -0.50 -5.93 -6.76
CA LEU A 62 0.17 -4.74 -7.30
C LEU A 62 0.93 -5.03 -8.59
N THR A 63 1.57 -6.19 -8.68
CA THR A 63 2.31 -6.60 -9.89
C THR A 63 1.36 -6.78 -11.07
N ALA A 64 0.22 -7.44 -10.86
CA ALA A 64 -0.80 -7.61 -11.89
C ALA A 64 -1.47 -6.28 -12.27
N ALA A 65 -1.76 -5.42 -11.29
CA ALA A 65 -2.28 -4.07 -11.52
C ALA A 65 -1.35 -3.21 -12.38
N ALA A 66 -0.03 -3.29 -12.14
CA ALA A 66 0.97 -2.56 -12.91
C ALA A 66 1.01 -2.97 -14.40
N VAL A 67 0.50 -4.17 -14.75
CA VAL A 67 0.35 -4.60 -16.15
C VAL A 67 -0.74 -3.81 -16.87
N GLU A 68 -1.83 -3.46 -16.17
CA GLU A 68 -2.92 -2.67 -16.75
C GLU A 68 -2.57 -1.18 -16.83
N GLY A 69 -1.95 -0.63 -15.77
CA GLY A 69 -1.42 0.74 -15.78
C GLY A 69 -1.59 1.48 -14.46
N SER A 70 -1.53 2.82 -14.50
CA SER A 70 -1.65 3.70 -13.32
C SER A 70 -3.05 3.67 -12.69
N VAL A 71 -4.06 3.34 -13.50
CA VAL A 71 -5.43 3.02 -13.09
C VAL A 71 -5.73 1.61 -13.59
N PHE A 72 -6.31 0.78 -12.72
CA PHE A 72 -6.57 -0.63 -13.00
C PHE A 72 -7.94 -1.06 -12.45
N HIS A 73 -8.51 -2.11 -13.03
CA HIS A 73 -9.82 -2.62 -12.69
C HIS A 73 -9.73 -3.93 -11.90
N ARG A 74 -10.65 -4.07 -10.93
CA ARG A 74 -10.74 -5.23 -10.04
C ARG A 74 -10.78 -6.54 -10.81
N SER A 75 -11.64 -6.64 -11.84
CA SER A 75 -11.78 -7.89 -12.60
C SER A 75 -10.53 -8.24 -13.42
N ALA A 76 -9.90 -7.25 -14.07
CA ALA A 76 -8.67 -7.46 -14.85
C ALA A 76 -7.52 -7.99 -13.97
N VAL A 77 -7.33 -7.40 -12.78
CA VAL A 77 -6.30 -7.87 -11.84
C VAL A 77 -6.64 -9.25 -11.27
N SER A 78 -7.91 -9.53 -10.98
CA SER A 78 -8.35 -10.86 -10.52
C SER A 78 -8.04 -11.95 -11.54
N GLU A 79 -8.19 -11.66 -12.83
CA GLU A 79 -7.86 -12.61 -13.90
C GLU A 79 -6.35 -12.83 -14.02
N LEU A 80 -5.56 -11.76 -13.94
CA LEU A 80 -4.10 -11.81 -14.08
C LEU A 80 -3.39 -12.46 -12.89
N ALA A 81 -3.81 -12.16 -11.65
CA ALA A 81 -3.20 -12.68 -10.44
C ALA A 81 -3.66 -14.12 -10.11
N CYS A 82 -4.75 -14.59 -10.73
CA CYS A 82 -5.44 -15.86 -10.46
C CYS A 82 -5.49 -16.28 -8.96
N PRO A 83 -5.92 -15.39 -8.05
CA PRO A 83 -5.95 -15.67 -6.62
C PRO A 83 -7.24 -16.40 -6.21
N VAL A 84 -7.29 -16.88 -4.97
CA VAL A 84 -8.57 -17.25 -4.33
C VAL A 84 -9.36 -15.97 -4.06
N LEU A 85 -10.64 -15.92 -4.47
CA LEU A 85 -11.46 -14.69 -4.44
C LEU A 85 -11.49 -13.98 -3.08
N ASP A 86 -11.68 -14.72 -1.98
CA ASP A 86 -11.74 -14.12 -0.64
C ASP A 86 -10.41 -13.44 -0.28
N THR A 87 -9.28 -14.12 -0.57
CA THR A 87 -7.94 -13.57 -0.31
C THR A 87 -7.60 -12.36 -1.18
N PHE A 88 -8.23 -12.25 -2.35
CA PHE A 88 -8.05 -11.13 -3.26
C PHE A 88 -8.76 -9.87 -2.77
N GLU A 89 -10.02 -9.99 -2.35
CA GLU A 89 -10.76 -8.86 -1.79
C GLU A 89 -10.12 -8.35 -0.50
N ASP A 90 -9.68 -9.27 0.37
CA ASP A 90 -8.93 -8.92 1.58
C ASP A 90 -7.60 -8.23 1.25
N GLY A 91 -6.89 -8.72 0.23
CA GLY A 91 -5.64 -8.12 -0.25
C GLY A 91 -5.83 -6.71 -0.83
N LEU A 92 -6.88 -6.48 -1.64
CA LEU A 92 -7.22 -5.14 -2.13
C LEU A 92 -7.55 -4.18 -0.99
N LEU A 93 -8.34 -4.63 -0.01
CA LEU A 93 -8.70 -3.83 1.15
C LEU A 93 -7.47 -3.51 2.01
N ALA A 94 -6.56 -4.47 2.18
CA ALA A 94 -5.28 -4.26 2.85
C ALA A 94 -4.44 -3.20 2.13
N LEU A 95 -4.29 -3.30 0.81
CA LEU A 95 -3.55 -2.31 0.01
C LEU A 95 -4.15 -0.90 0.09
N VAL A 96 -5.48 -0.77 0.16
CA VAL A 96 -6.16 0.52 0.40
C VAL A 96 -5.87 1.04 1.81
N ARG A 97 -5.90 0.17 2.84
CA ARG A 97 -5.60 0.55 4.23
C ARG A 97 -4.13 0.97 4.42
N ARG A 98 -3.21 0.31 3.71
CA ARG A 98 -1.80 0.71 3.62
C ARG A 98 -1.58 1.94 2.75
N ASP A 99 -2.63 2.49 2.16
CA ASP A 99 -2.57 3.70 1.35
C ASP A 99 -1.70 3.55 0.08
N LEU A 100 -1.45 2.34 -0.39
CA LEU A 100 -0.66 2.11 -1.62
C LEU A 100 -1.51 2.31 -2.87
N ILE A 101 -2.82 2.06 -2.75
CA ILE A 101 -3.81 2.27 -3.79
C ILE A 101 -5.02 3.04 -3.24
N ARG A 102 -5.72 3.74 -4.13
CA ARG A 102 -6.95 4.48 -3.82
C ARG A 102 -8.06 4.05 -4.78
N PRO A 103 -9.33 3.99 -4.34
CA PRO A 103 -10.46 3.85 -5.26
C PRO A 103 -10.45 4.99 -6.30
N GLU A 104 -10.78 4.65 -7.54
CA GLU A 104 -10.87 5.59 -8.67
C GLU A 104 -12.20 5.37 -9.40
N ALA A 105 -12.67 6.38 -10.13
CA ALA A 105 -13.85 6.23 -10.98
C ALA A 105 -13.57 5.16 -12.06
N PRO A 106 -14.40 4.11 -12.18
CA PRO A 106 -14.18 3.07 -13.17
C PRO A 106 -14.48 3.58 -14.58
N LEU A 107 -13.65 3.15 -15.53
CA LEU A 107 -13.88 3.43 -16.96
C LEU A 107 -14.98 2.54 -17.53
N PHE A 108 -15.17 1.35 -16.96
CA PHE A 108 -16.18 0.38 -17.36
C PHE A 108 -17.33 0.32 -16.36
N ALA A 109 -18.57 0.33 -16.86
CA ALA A 109 -19.75 0.28 -16.01
C ALA A 109 -19.85 -1.06 -15.26
N GLY A 110 -20.11 -1.01 -13.95
CA GLY A 110 -20.22 -2.19 -13.09
C GLY A 110 -18.89 -2.70 -12.52
N GLU A 111 -17.77 -2.09 -12.89
CA GLU A 111 -16.45 -2.41 -12.33
C GLU A 111 -16.10 -1.55 -11.12
N LYS A 112 -15.11 -2.03 -10.35
CA LYS A 112 -14.37 -1.20 -9.39
C LYS A 112 -13.01 -0.89 -9.99
N ALA A 113 -12.58 0.37 -9.92
CA ALA A 113 -11.25 0.77 -10.32
C ALA A 113 -10.46 1.31 -9.14
N TYR A 114 -9.14 1.19 -9.26
CA TYR A 114 -8.18 1.72 -8.30
C TYR A 114 -7.03 2.36 -9.05
N ARG A 115 -6.33 3.25 -8.37
CA ARG A 115 -5.08 3.83 -8.85
C ARG A 115 -3.99 3.69 -7.82
N PHE A 116 -2.76 3.66 -8.29
CA PHE A 116 -1.61 3.80 -7.40
C PHE A 116 -1.53 5.22 -6.84
N ARG A 117 -1.15 5.34 -5.56
CA ARG A 117 -0.92 6.64 -4.93
C ARG A 117 0.36 7.33 -5.42
N HIS A 118 1.39 6.54 -5.75
CA HIS A 118 2.72 7.03 -6.13
C HIS A 118 3.13 6.49 -7.50
N VAL A 119 2.64 7.11 -8.58
CA VAL A 119 3.04 6.86 -9.98
C VAL A 119 3.09 8.17 -10.74
#